data_AF-A0A938UAG0-F1
#
_entry.id   AF-A0A938UAG0-F1
#
_cell.length_a   1.000
_cell.length_b   1.000
_cell.length_c   1.000
_cell.angle_alpha   90.00
_cell.angle_beta   90.00
_cell.angle_gamma   90.00
#
_symmetry.space_group_name_H-M   'P 1'
#
loop_
_entity.id
_entity.type
_entity.pdbx_description
1 polymer ?
#
loop_
_entity_poly.entity_id
_entity_poly.type
_entity_poly.pdbx_seq_one_letter_code
_entity_poly.pdbx_strand_id
1 'polypeptide(L)'
;MLIPHVESIQKRKEELIARFSGNLNKDVKRYDFSFTLYPLPKIPLYYLFNLPNEEFPATVTCLFSTNADRFLPVEGVADTAEYTAKKIIQLVTKL
;
A
#
# COMPACT_ATOMS: atom_id res chain seq x y z
N MET A 1 -1.67 6.89 -8.29
CA MET A 1 -3.13 6.87 -8.03
C MET A 1 -3.53 6.98 -6.56
N LEU A 2 -2.74 6.49 -5.60
CA LEU A 2 -3.10 6.55 -4.17
C LEU A 2 -2.86 7.90 -3.51
N ILE A 3 -2.05 8.78 -4.10
CA ILE A 3 -1.65 10.08 -3.54
C ILE A 3 -2.85 10.94 -3.09
N PRO A 4 -3.93 11.12 -3.87
CA PRO A 4 -5.09 11.91 -3.43
C PRO A 4 -5.88 11.30 -2.25
N HIS A 5 -5.57 10.06 -1.87
CA HIS A 5 -6.32 9.30 -0.89
C HIS A 5 -5.50 8.96 0.36
N VAL A 6 -4.28 9.51 0.52
CA VAL A 6 -3.36 9.14 1.61
C VAL A 6 -3.98 9.37 2.99
N GLU A 7 -4.66 10.49 3.21
CA GLU A 7 -5.32 10.76 4.50
C GLU A 7 -6.45 9.76 4.79
N SER A 8 -7.27 9.44 3.79
CA SER A 8 -8.34 8.42 3.91
C SER A 8 -7.76 7.03 4.17
N ILE A 9 -6.63 6.70 3.53
CA ILE A 9 -5.88 5.46 3.75
C ILE A 9 -5.35 5.42 5.18
N GLN A 10 -4.76 6.51 5.70
CA GLN A 10 -4.25 6.57 7.07
C GLN A 10 -5.36 6.32 8.11
N LYS A 11 -6.55 6.91 7.89
CA LYS A 11 -7.72 6.76 8.77
C LYS A 11 -8.32 5.36 8.76
N ARG A 12 -8.09 4.58 7.69
CA ARG A 12 -8.68 3.25 7.47
C ARG A 12 -7.63 2.13 7.34
N LYS A 13 -6.37 2.39 7.69
CA LYS A 13 -5.27 1.45 7.46
C LYS A 13 -5.47 0.13 8.19
N GLU A 14 -6.06 0.14 9.38
CA GLU A 14 -6.34 -1.07 10.16
C GLU A 14 -7.34 -1.97 9.45
N GLU A 15 -8.38 -1.39 8.83
CA GLU A 15 -9.36 -2.12 8.01
C GLU A 15 -8.70 -2.71 6.75
N LEU A 16 -7.88 -1.92 6.05
CA LEU A 16 -7.13 -2.37 4.87
C LEU A 16 -6.21 -3.54 5.24
N ILE A 17 -5.43 -3.39 6.31
CA ILE A 17 -4.55 -4.43 6.85
C ILE A 17 -5.34 -5.70 7.12
N ALA A 18 -6.47 -5.62 7.82
CA ALA A 18 -7.29 -6.79 8.11
C ALA A 18 -7.82 -7.48 6.84
N ARG A 19 -8.30 -6.71 5.85
CA ARG A 19 -8.87 -7.25 4.61
C ARG A 19 -7.86 -7.93 3.69
N PHE A 20 -6.59 -7.53 3.75
CA PHE A 20 -5.50 -8.12 2.96
C PHE A 20 -4.56 -8.99 3.78
N SER A 21 -5.01 -9.44 4.96
CA SER A 21 -4.19 -10.26 5.89
C SER A 21 -2.80 -9.67 6.15
N GLY A 22 -2.73 -8.33 6.16
CA GLY A 22 -1.53 -7.53 6.23
C GLY A 22 -0.96 -7.37 7.63
N ASN A 23 0.03 -6.49 7.74
CA ASN A 23 0.57 -6.04 9.01
C ASN A 23 0.97 -4.56 8.97
N LEU A 24 0.93 -3.92 10.13
CA LEU A 24 1.50 -2.59 10.33
C LEU A 24 3.01 -2.72 10.50
N ASN A 25 3.76 -1.85 9.83
CA ASN A 25 5.21 -1.79 9.97
C ASN A 25 5.56 -0.74 11.05
N LYS A 26 6.12 -1.17 12.18
CA LYS A 26 6.34 -0.29 13.35
C LYS A 26 7.63 0.54 13.28
N ASP A 27 8.57 0.17 12.40
CA ASP A 27 9.95 0.70 12.44
C ASP A 27 10.27 1.71 11.31
N VAL A 28 9.25 2.32 10.70
CA VAL A 28 9.43 3.32 9.64
C VAL A 28 9.70 4.71 10.23
N LYS A 29 10.98 5.04 10.43
CA LYS A 29 11.39 6.34 11.01
C LYS A 29 11.29 7.52 10.05
N ARG A 30 11.24 7.28 8.74
CA ARG A 30 11.27 8.33 7.69
C ARG A 30 9.91 8.57 7.02
N TYR A 31 8.88 7.85 7.44
CA TYR A 31 7.56 7.88 6.83
C TYR A 31 6.52 8.03 7.93
N ASP A 32 5.43 8.74 7.64
CA ASP A 32 4.35 8.94 8.62
C ASP A 32 3.68 7.62 9.00
N PHE A 33 3.53 6.70 8.04
CA PHE A 33 3.10 5.34 8.30
C PHE A 33 3.49 4.40 7.16
N SER A 34 3.51 3.10 7.47
CA SER A 34 3.67 2.08 6.44
C SER A 34 2.99 0.78 6.86
N PHE A 35 2.58 -0.01 5.87
CA PHE A 35 1.99 -1.33 6.10
C PHE A 35 2.31 -2.27 4.94
N THR A 36 2.25 -3.56 5.22
CA THR A 36 2.37 -4.62 4.23
C THR A 36 1.01 -5.25 3.99
N LEU A 37 0.60 -5.39 2.73
CA LEU A 37 -0.62 -6.10 2.33
C LEU A 37 -0.26 -7.38 1.56
N TYR A 38 -1.09 -8.42 1.65
CA TYR A 38 -0.92 -9.68 0.94
C TYR A 38 -2.12 -9.92 0.00
N PRO A 39 -2.20 -9.23 -1.15
CA PRO A 39 -3.21 -9.51 -2.16
C PRO A 39 -3.08 -10.93 -2.74
N LEU A 40 -1.87 -11.49 -2.70
CA LEU A 40 -1.58 -12.90 -2.98
C LEU A 40 -0.62 -13.46 -1.91
N PRO A 41 -0.68 -14.77 -1.58
CA PRO A 41 0.09 -15.34 -0.46
C PRO A 41 1.61 -15.15 -0.53
N LYS A 42 2.20 -15.08 -1.74
CA LYS A 42 3.65 -14.96 -1.95
C LYS A 42 4.09 -13.64 -2.58
N ILE A 43 3.16 -12.70 -2.77
CA ILE A 43 3.44 -11.38 -3.34
C ILE A 43 3.05 -10.31 -2.31
N PRO A 44 3.91 -10.05 -1.30
CA PRO A 44 3.69 -8.95 -0.37
C PRO A 44 3.88 -7.60 -1.08
N LEU A 45 2.98 -6.66 -0.82
CA LEU A 45 3.10 -5.27 -1.25
C LEU A 45 3.39 -4.40 -0.03
N TYR A 46 4.58 -3.81 0.00
CA TYR A 46 5.05 -2.99 1.11
C TYR A 46 4.82 -1.51 0.77
N TYR A 47 3.88 -0.86 1.45
CA TYR A 47 3.50 0.53 1.17
C TYR A 47 4.06 1.49 2.21
N LEU A 48 4.73 2.54 1.74
CA LEU A 48 5.30 3.65 2.50
C LEU A 48 4.54 4.93 2.18
N PHE A 49 4.12 5.68 3.20
CA PHE A 49 3.31 6.89 3.03
C PHE A 49 3.90 8.08 3.76
N ASN A 50 3.83 9.25 3.14
CA ASN A 50 3.92 10.54 3.80
C ASN A 50 2.62 11.32 3.59
N LEU A 51 2.13 11.92 4.66
CA LEU A 51 1.04 12.87 4.63
C LEU A 51 1.48 14.16 3.92
N PRO A 52 0.53 14.89 3.31
CA PRO A 52 0.82 16.22 2.83
C PRO A 52 1.06 17.16 4.03
N ASN A 53 1.92 18.16 3.84
CA ASN A 53 2.09 19.26 4.77
C ASN A 53 2.24 20.58 3.99
N GLU A 54 2.56 21.68 4.69
CA GLU A 54 2.66 23.01 4.09
C GLU A 54 3.74 23.11 3.00
N GLU A 55 4.78 22.27 3.07
CA GLU A 55 5.95 22.32 2.19
C GLU A 55 5.94 21.24 1.10
N PHE A 56 5.32 20.09 1.36
CA PHE A 56 5.41 18.91 0.50
C PHE A 56 4.05 18.22 0.28
N PRO A 57 3.77 17.78 -0.96
CA PRO A 57 2.60 16.96 -1.23
C PRO A 57 2.73 15.56 -0.60
N ALA A 58 1.61 14.88 -0.44
CA ALA A 58 1.58 13.49 0.01
C ALA A 58 2.38 12.58 -0.95
N THR A 59 3.05 11.57 -0.41
CA THR A 59 3.78 10.58 -1.21
C THR A 59 3.38 9.16 -0.86
N VAL A 60 3.46 8.28 -1.86
CA VAL A 60 3.20 6.84 -1.71
C VAL A 60 4.25 6.07 -2.50
N THR A 61 4.95 5.17 -1.84
CA THR A 61 5.87 4.22 -2.49
C THR A 61 5.40 2.80 -2.22
N CYS A 62 5.28 2.00 -3.28
CA CYS A 62 5.01 0.56 -3.17
C CYS A 62 6.29 -0.20 -3.53
N LEU A 63 6.78 -1.02 -2.61
CA LEU A 63 7.93 -1.88 -2.81
C LEU A 63 7.48 -3.33 -2.94
N PHE A 64 8.18 -4.06 -3.80
CA PHE A 64 7.97 -5.49 -4.02
C PHE A 64 9.08 -6.28 -3.34
N SER A 65 8.78 -7.52 -2.95
CA SER A 65 9.83 -8.44 -2.51
C SER A 65 10.81 -8.72 -3.66
N THR A 66 12.10 -8.81 -3.35
CA THR A 66 13.16 -9.05 -4.34
C THR A 66 13.04 -10.38 -5.08
N ASN A 67 12.21 -11.30 -4.57
CA ASN A 67 11.95 -12.61 -5.14
C ASN A 67 10.54 -12.76 -5.76
N ALA A 68 9.83 -11.65 -5.96
CA ALA A 68 8.45 -11.68 -6.49
C ALA A 68 8.37 -12.31 -7.90
N ASP A 69 9.40 -12.08 -8.72
CA ASP A 69 9.58 -12.63 -10.06
C ASP A 69 9.63 -14.17 -10.12
N ARG A 70 9.98 -14.82 -9.00
CA ARG A 70 9.96 -16.29 -8.87
C ARG A 70 8.55 -16.86 -8.75
N PHE A 71 7.56 -16.04 -8.45
CA PHE A 71 6.18 -16.46 -8.22
C PHE A 71 5.20 -15.90 -9.26
N LEU A 72 5.56 -14.80 -9.91
CA LEU A 72 4.74 -14.15 -10.92
C LEU A 72 5.65 -13.36 -11.89
N PRO A 73 5.38 -13.35 -13.20
CA PRO A 73 6.08 -12.46 -14.14
C PRO A 73 6.00 -11.00 -13.68
N VAL A 74 6.97 -10.18 -14.09
CA VAL A 74 7.07 -8.77 -13.66
C VAL A 74 5.80 -8.00 -13.99
N GLU A 75 5.19 -8.26 -15.15
CA GLU A 75 3.93 -7.69 -15.58
C GLU A 75 2.80 -8.04 -14.60
N GLY A 76 2.73 -9.30 -14.17
CA GLY A 76 1.73 -9.74 -13.19
C GLY A 76 1.97 -9.13 -11.80
N VAL A 77 3.22 -8.89 -11.41
CA VAL A 77 3.55 -8.18 -10.16
C VAL A 77 3.07 -6.73 -10.22
N ALA A 78 3.29 -6.06 -11.36
CA ALA A 78 2.81 -4.71 -11.61
C ALA A 78 1.28 -4.65 -11.60
N ASP A 79 0.60 -5.56 -12.29
CA ASP A 79 -0.86 -5.68 -12.28
C ASP A 79 -1.39 -5.91 -10.86
N THR A 80 -0.76 -6.79 -10.10
CA THR A 80 -1.13 -7.05 -8.70
C THR A 80 -1.09 -5.77 -7.87
N ALA A 81 -0.04 -4.95 -8.00
CA ALA A 81 0.02 -3.65 -7.34
C ALA A 81 -1.05 -2.67 -7.83
N GLU A 82 -1.31 -2.60 -9.13
CA GLU A 82 -2.31 -1.71 -9.69
C GLU A 82 -3.73 -2.07 -9.23
N TYR A 83 -4.12 -3.34 -9.34
CA TYR A 83 -5.44 -3.80 -8.90
C TYR A 83 -5.61 -3.71 -7.38
N THR A 84 -4.54 -3.93 -6.61
CA THR A 84 -4.57 -3.71 -5.15
C THR A 84 -4.78 -2.22 -4.85
N ALA A 85 -4.10 -1.32 -5.55
CA ALA A 85 -4.30 0.11 -5.40
C ALA A 85 -5.73 0.55 -5.79
N LYS A 86 -6.28 0.05 -6.90
CA LYS A 86 -7.69 0.26 -7.27
C LYS A 86 -8.63 -0.20 -6.17
N LYS A 87 -8.37 -1.38 -5.59
CA LYS A 87 -9.19 -1.93 -4.51
C LYS A 87 -9.08 -1.07 -3.24
N ILE A 88 -7.89 -0.63 -2.84
CA ILE A 88 -7.69 0.30 -1.73
C ILE A 88 -8.56 1.54 -1.92
N ILE A 89 -8.50 2.18 -3.09
CA ILE A 89 -9.32 3.37 -3.40
C ILE A 89 -10.79 3.05 -3.22
N GLN A 90 -11.30 1.98 -3.85
CA GLN A 90 -12.70 1.58 -3.70
C GLN A 90 -13.11 1.39 -2.24
N LEU A 91 -12.23 0.78 -1.44
CA LEU A 91 -12.49 0.56 -0.03
C LEU A 91 -12.57 1.89 0.71
N VAL A 92 -11.60 2.81 0.52
CA VAL A 92 -11.52 4.06 1.28
C VAL A 92 -12.47 5.16 0.80
N THR A 93 -13.01 5.07 -0.42
CA THR A 93 -13.93 6.08 -0.99
C THR A 93 -15.40 5.68 -0.94
N LYS A 94 -15.74 4.39 -0.83
CA LYS A 94 -17.13 3.96 -0.61
C LYS A 94 -17.46 4.04 0.88
N LEU A 95 -18.49 4.84 1.20
CA LEU A 95 -19.25 4.84 2.46
C LEU A 95 -20.34 3.77 2.37
#